data_AF-A0ABD5RED9-F1
#
_entry.id   AF-A0ABD5RED9-F1
#
_cell.length_a   1.000
_cell.length_b   1.000
_cell.length_c   1.000
_cell.angle_alpha   90.00
_cell.angle_beta   90.00
_cell.angle_gamma   90.00
#
_symmetry.space_group_name_H-M   'P 1'
#
loop_
_entity.id
_entity.type
_entity.pdbx_description
1 polymer ?
#
loop_
_entity_poly.entity_id
_entity_poly.type
_entity_poly.pdbx_seq_one_letter_code
_entity_poly.pdbx_strand_id
1 'polypeptide(L)'
;MPSPDSDDTPSLLPTLAVALVALVVGGDLLLLALPAPDALRHLLVGSAVLAGVLVVAVGVRRSPTAGVAALLVLPPVGVYAYTGLLLPWTRLSFWVGQTLVELTLTVPVVGGVLAQLLFAGVTLSQATLERAFVLHYAVVALAGLACCGAAAPTLARRLAREN
;
A
#
# COMPACT_ATOMS: atom_id res chain seq x y z
N MET A 1 -4.74 0.12 47.97
CA MET A 1 -4.84 -1.04 47.05
C MET A 1 -4.38 -0.56 45.68
N PRO A 2 -3.31 -1.15 45.11
CA PRO A 2 -2.90 -0.88 43.72
C PRO A 2 -3.96 -1.44 42.77
N SER A 3 -4.36 -0.68 41.75
CA SER A 3 -5.24 -1.16 40.67
C SER A 3 -4.51 -2.23 39.85
N PRO A 4 -5.13 -3.37 39.54
CA PRO A 4 -4.52 -4.46 38.75
C PRO A 4 -4.48 -4.17 37.23
N ASP A 5 -4.34 -2.90 36.85
CA ASP A 5 -4.39 -2.46 35.45
C ASP A 5 -3.22 -1.51 35.17
N SER A 6 -2.06 -2.10 34.90
CA SER A 6 -0.98 -1.45 34.17
C SER A 6 -0.19 -2.55 33.49
N ASP A 7 -0.83 -3.21 32.52
CA ASP A 7 -0.11 -3.99 31.51
C ASP A 7 0.65 -2.99 30.62
N ASP A 8 1.68 -2.36 31.19
CA ASP A 8 2.54 -1.33 30.59
C ASP A 8 3.56 -1.93 29.61
N THR A 9 3.16 -3.00 28.90
CA THR A 9 3.97 -3.51 27.80
C THR A 9 3.70 -2.63 26.57
N PRO A 10 4.72 -1.93 26.03
CA PRO A 10 4.51 -1.05 24.89
C PRO A 10 4.03 -1.87 23.70
N SER A 11 2.82 -1.56 23.19
CA SER A 11 2.26 -2.28 22.05
C SER A 11 3.18 -2.13 20.82
N LEU A 12 3.71 -3.25 20.31
CA LEU A 12 4.61 -3.25 19.14
C LEU A 12 3.89 -2.96 17.81
N LEU A 13 2.56 -3.14 17.76
CA LEU A 13 1.78 -3.10 16.53
C LEU A 13 1.86 -1.78 15.75
N PRO A 14 1.75 -0.59 16.37
CA PRO A 14 1.87 0.67 15.64
C PRO A 14 3.28 0.86 15.05
N THR A 15 4.30 0.46 15.79
CA THR A 15 5.70 0.53 15.33
C THR A 15 5.93 -0.41 14.15
N LEU A 16 5.40 -1.64 14.22
CA LEU A 16 5.48 -2.61 13.12
C LEU A 16 4.75 -2.11 11.86
N ALA A 17 3.57 -1.50 12.01
CA ALA A 17 2.83 -0.93 10.88
C ALA A 17 3.65 0.17 10.18
N VAL A 18 4.22 1.11 10.94
CA VAL A 18 5.07 2.18 10.38
C VAL A 18 6.35 1.61 9.76
N ALA A 19 7.01 0.64 10.41
CA ALA A 19 8.22 0.02 9.88
C ALA A 19 7.95 -0.73 8.56
N LEU A 20 6.83 -1.44 8.45
CA LEU A 20 6.43 -2.12 7.20
C LEU A 20 6.15 -1.12 6.08
N VAL A 21 5.44 -0.03 6.37
CA VAL A 21 5.21 1.05 5.38
C VAL A 21 6.54 1.67 4.93
N ALA A 22 7.44 1.97 5.87
CA ALA A 22 8.77 2.49 5.54
C ALA A 22 9.59 1.52 4.68
N LEU A 23 9.52 0.21 4.98
CA LEU A 23 10.19 -0.83 4.20
C LEU A 23 9.62 -0.95 2.78
N VAL A 24 8.30 -0.88 2.62
CA VAL A 24 7.64 -0.87 1.31
C VAL A 24 8.14 0.34 0.51
N VAL A 25 8.03 1.54 1.07
CA VAL A 25 8.43 2.78 0.39
C VAL A 25 9.92 2.76 0.02
N GLY A 26 10.80 2.41 0.97
CA GLY A 26 12.23 2.33 0.71
C GLY A 26 12.57 1.26 -0.33
N GLY A 27 11.88 0.12 -0.29
CA GLY A 27 12.00 -0.96 -1.27
C GLY A 27 11.67 -0.49 -2.69
N ASP A 28 10.52 0.13 -2.90
CA ASP A 28 10.13 0.63 -4.24
C ASP A 28 11.05 1.72 -4.77
N LEU A 29 11.51 2.62 -3.91
CA LEU A 29 12.49 3.64 -4.32
C LEU A 29 13.83 3.01 -4.72
N LEU A 30 14.25 1.92 -4.06
CA LEU A 30 15.42 1.16 -4.45
C LEU A 30 15.23 0.46 -5.81
N LEU A 31 14.01 -0.04 -6.07
CA LEU A 31 13.66 -0.69 -7.34
C LEU A 31 13.67 0.26 -8.55
N LEU A 32 13.60 1.58 -8.34
CA LEU A 32 13.82 2.55 -9.41
C LEU A 32 15.28 2.60 -9.85
N ALA A 33 16.20 2.37 -8.93
CA ALA A 33 17.64 2.50 -9.16
C ALA A 33 18.30 1.18 -9.56
N LEU A 34 17.74 0.04 -9.13
CA LEU A 34 18.37 -1.27 -9.27
C LEU A 34 17.45 -2.28 -9.98
N PRO A 35 18.00 -3.10 -10.89
CA PRO A 35 17.28 -4.28 -11.37
C PRO A 35 17.07 -5.24 -10.21
N ALA A 36 15.86 -5.76 -10.07
CA ALA A 36 15.50 -6.66 -8.99
C ALA A 36 14.72 -7.86 -9.50
N PRO A 37 14.81 -9.00 -8.79
CA PRO A 37 14.01 -10.16 -9.12
C PRO A 37 12.51 -9.89 -8.86
N ASP A 38 11.65 -10.49 -9.68
CA ASP A 38 10.19 -10.40 -9.56
C ASP A 38 9.69 -10.80 -8.16
N ALA A 39 10.39 -11.75 -7.53
CA ALA A 39 10.11 -12.18 -6.16
C ALA A 39 10.14 -11.02 -5.15
N LEU A 40 11.06 -10.06 -5.30
CA LEU A 40 11.14 -8.91 -4.40
C LEU A 40 9.91 -8.01 -4.54
N ARG A 41 9.42 -7.80 -5.76
CA ARG A 41 8.18 -7.03 -6.00
C ARG A 41 6.97 -7.71 -5.37
N HIS A 42 6.85 -9.03 -5.49
CA HIS A 42 5.76 -9.76 -4.84
C HIS A 42 5.85 -9.71 -3.31
N LEU A 43 7.06 -9.75 -2.74
CA LEU A 43 7.28 -9.59 -1.31
C LEU A 43 6.89 -8.18 -0.83
N LEU A 44 7.20 -7.13 -1.60
CA LEU A 44 6.80 -5.75 -1.30
C LEU A 44 5.27 -5.58 -1.37
N VAL A 45 4.61 -6.21 -2.34
CA VAL A 45 3.14 -6.26 -2.40
C VAL A 45 2.56 -6.96 -1.16
N GLY A 46 3.11 -8.12 -0.79
CA GLY A 46 2.69 -8.85 0.40
C GLY A 46 2.86 -8.04 1.69
N SER A 47 4.00 -7.35 1.84
CA SER A 47 4.27 -6.52 3.01
C SER A 47 3.39 -5.26 3.04
N ALA A 48 3.07 -4.66 1.90
CA ALA A 48 2.14 -3.53 1.81
C ALA A 48 0.70 -3.92 2.22
N VAL A 49 0.23 -5.08 1.76
CA VAL A 49 -1.08 -5.62 2.19
C VAL A 49 -1.09 -5.88 3.69
N LEU A 50 -0.04 -6.50 4.22
CA LEU A 50 0.12 -6.71 5.67
C LEU A 50 0.13 -5.39 6.44
N ALA A 51 0.85 -4.37 5.96
CA ALA A 51 0.88 -3.04 6.56
C ALA A 51 -0.52 -2.42 6.59
N GLY A 52 -1.28 -2.49 5.49
CA GLY A 52 -2.65 -2.01 5.40
C GLY A 52 -3.57 -2.67 6.44
N VAL A 53 -3.50 -4.00 6.56
CA VAL A 53 -4.26 -4.76 7.58
C VAL A 53 -3.87 -4.33 8.99
N LEU A 54 -2.57 -4.16 9.28
CA LEU A 54 -2.10 -3.71 10.58
C LEU A 54 -2.54 -2.28 10.90
N VAL A 55 -2.52 -1.37 9.93
CA VAL A 55 -3.02 0.01 10.09
C VAL A 55 -4.51 0.00 10.45
N VAL A 56 -5.33 -0.80 9.76
CA VAL A 56 -6.75 -0.96 10.08
C VAL A 56 -6.93 -1.55 11.48
N ALA A 57 -6.20 -2.63 11.81
CA ALA A 57 -6.28 -3.26 13.12
C ALA A 57 -5.89 -2.30 14.26
N VAL A 58 -4.84 -1.50 14.08
CA VAL A 58 -4.41 -0.47 15.03
C VAL A 58 -5.48 0.62 15.15
N GLY A 59 -6.06 1.08 14.04
CA GLY A 59 -7.12 2.08 14.03
C GLY A 59 -8.35 1.63 14.83
N VAL A 60 -8.84 0.42 14.53
CA VAL A 60 -10.00 -0.18 15.21
C VAL A 60 -9.76 -0.36 16.71
N ARG A 61 -8.54 -0.73 17.11
CA ARG A 61 -8.17 -0.87 18.53
C ARG A 61 -8.07 0.47 19.28
N ARG A 62 -7.87 1.59 18.56
CA ARG A 62 -7.71 2.92 19.17
C ARG A 62 -9.03 3.58 19.49
N SER A 63 -9.93 3.64 18.49
CA SER A 63 -11.29 4.16 18.63
C SER A 63 -12.11 3.81 17.39
N PRO A 64 -13.46 3.81 17.46
CA PRO A 64 -14.30 3.58 16.29
C PRO A 64 -14.02 4.56 15.15
N THR A 65 -13.80 5.84 15.46
CA THR A 65 -13.49 6.87 14.45
C THR A 65 -12.12 6.67 13.82
N ALA A 66 -11.12 6.25 14.59
CA ALA A 66 -9.81 5.90 14.06
C ALA A 66 -9.85 4.64 13.20
N GLY A 67 -10.70 3.66 13.55
CA GLY A 67 -10.94 2.48 12.72
C GLY A 67 -11.54 2.84 11.35
N VAL A 68 -12.56 3.69 11.33
CA VAL A 68 -13.16 4.18 10.07
C VAL A 68 -12.13 4.97 9.25
N ALA A 69 -11.36 5.86 9.88
CA ALA A 69 -10.29 6.59 9.19
C ALA A 69 -9.22 5.65 8.62
N ALA A 70 -8.87 4.58 9.35
CA ALA A 70 -7.87 3.62 8.90
C ALA A 70 -8.32 2.79 7.70
N LEU A 71 -9.64 2.57 7.50
CA LEU A 71 -10.16 1.89 6.30
C LEU A 71 -9.83 2.63 5.00
N LEU A 72 -9.59 3.94 5.05
CA LEU A 72 -9.20 4.74 3.89
C LEU A 72 -7.83 4.33 3.31
N VAL A 73 -7.03 3.53 4.05
CA VAL A 73 -5.76 2.99 3.55
C VAL A 73 -5.95 1.84 2.55
N LEU A 74 -7.10 1.16 2.54
CA LEU A 74 -7.29 -0.04 1.73
C LEU A 74 -7.33 0.24 0.21
N PRO A 75 -8.04 1.27 -0.28
CA PRO A 75 -8.01 1.59 -1.71
C PRO A 75 -6.61 1.87 -2.27
N PRO A 76 -5.75 2.74 -1.68
CA PRO A 76 -4.41 2.96 -2.20
C PRO A 76 -3.53 1.71 -2.10
N VAL A 77 -3.67 0.87 -1.06
CA VAL A 77 -2.95 -0.41 -0.98
C VAL A 77 -3.35 -1.36 -2.12
N GLY A 78 -4.64 -1.40 -2.48
CA GLY A 78 -5.11 -2.19 -3.62
C GLY A 78 -4.56 -1.67 -4.95
N VAL A 79 -4.55 -0.35 -5.14
CA VAL A 79 -3.95 0.30 -6.31
C VAL A 79 -2.46 -0.03 -6.41
N TYR A 80 -1.72 0.11 -5.30
CA TYR A 80 -0.30 -0.24 -5.23
C TYR A 80 -0.06 -1.70 -5.61
N ALA A 81 -0.83 -2.63 -5.03
CA ALA A 81 -0.70 -4.06 -5.30
C ALA A 81 -0.94 -4.41 -6.78
N TYR A 82 -2.02 -3.89 -7.36
CA TYR A 82 -2.35 -4.13 -8.76
C TYR A 82 -1.31 -3.53 -9.71
N THR A 83 -0.96 -2.27 -9.53
CA THR A 83 0.01 -1.60 -10.40
C THR A 83 1.41 -2.20 -10.24
N GLY A 84 1.80 -2.63 -9.03
CA GLY A 84 3.06 -3.32 -8.77
C GLY A 84 3.15 -4.69 -9.44
N LEU A 85 2.03 -5.37 -9.65
CA LEU A 85 1.95 -6.61 -10.44
C LEU A 85 2.10 -6.35 -11.94
N LEU A 86 1.68 -5.19 -12.45
CA LEU A 86 1.80 -4.85 -13.87
C LEU A 86 3.22 -4.42 -14.25
N LEU A 87 3.95 -3.74 -13.36
CA LEU A 87 5.25 -3.13 -13.64
C LEU A 87 6.35 -4.07 -14.19
N PRO A 88 6.46 -5.35 -13.77
CA PRO A 88 7.41 -6.29 -14.37
C PRO A 88 7.14 -6.55 -15.87
N TRP A 89 5.90 -6.31 -16.32
CA TRP A 89 5.44 -6.47 -17.70
C TRP A 89 5.78 -7.83 -18.33
N THR A 90 5.73 -8.88 -17.51
CA THR A 90 5.97 -10.27 -17.94
C THR A 90 4.72 -10.88 -18.58
N ARG A 91 4.86 -12.02 -19.25
CA ARG A 91 3.72 -12.79 -19.82
C ARG A 91 2.63 -13.08 -18.77
N LEU A 92 3.04 -13.42 -17.55
CA LEU A 92 2.12 -13.67 -16.44
C LEU A 92 1.41 -12.39 -16.01
N SER A 93 2.15 -11.29 -15.88
CA SER A 93 1.61 -9.97 -15.52
C SER A 93 0.56 -9.51 -16.54
N PHE A 94 0.85 -9.70 -17.83
CA PHE A 94 -0.07 -9.39 -18.91
C PHE A 94 -1.33 -10.27 -18.86
N TRP A 95 -1.18 -11.58 -18.68
CA TRP A 95 -2.34 -12.49 -18.60
C TRP A 95 -3.27 -12.15 -17.44
N VAL A 96 -2.71 -11.89 -16.26
CA VAL A 96 -3.50 -11.48 -15.09
C VAL A 96 -4.15 -10.12 -15.36
N GLY A 97 -3.39 -9.14 -15.86
CA GLY A 97 -3.88 -7.80 -16.16
C GLY A 97 -5.04 -7.81 -17.16
N GLN A 98 -4.87 -8.53 -18.26
CA GLN A 98 -5.88 -8.69 -19.32
C GLN A 98 -7.14 -9.39 -18.78
N THR A 99 -6.99 -10.39 -17.91
CA THR A 99 -8.13 -11.04 -17.25
C THR A 99 -8.95 -10.03 -16.43
N LEU A 100 -8.32 -9.07 -15.73
CA LEU A 100 -9.06 -8.03 -15.00
C LEU A 100 -9.82 -7.07 -15.94
N VAL A 101 -9.24 -6.75 -17.10
CA VAL A 101 -9.94 -5.95 -18.13
C VAL A 101 -11.19 -6.70 -18.58
N GLU A 102 -11.05 -7.99 -18.90
CA GLU A 102 -12.14 -8.84 -19.36
C GLU A 102 -13.25 -8.96 -18.31
N LEU A 103 -12.90 -9.15 -17.03
CA LEU A 103 -13.86 -9.14 -15.93
C LEU A 103 -14.62 -7.82 -15.83
N THR A 104 -13.92 -6.69 -16.05
CA THR A 104 -14.55 -5.36 -16.02
C THR A 104 -15.52 -5.18 -17.19
N LEU A 105 -15.18 -5.72 -18.36
CA LEU A 105 -16.06 -5.70 -19.53
C LEU A 105 -17.32 -6.54 -19.35
N THR A 106 -17.34 -7.51 -18.42
CA THR A 106 -18.56 -8.28 -18.11
C THR A 106 -19.63 -7.45 -17.37
N VAL A 107 -19.27 -6.30 -16.80
CA VAL A 107 -20.23 -5.44 -16.09
C VAL A 107 -21.18 -4.79 -17.11
N PRO A 108 -22.50 -5.05 -17.02
CA PRO A 108 -23.45 -4.54 -18.01
C PRO A 108 -23.53 -3.01 -17.97
N VAL A 109 -23.78 -2.41 -19.14
CA VAL A 109 -23.95 -0.96 -19.36
C VAL A 109 -22.69 -0.12 -19.17
N VAL A 110 -21.91 -0.35 -18.11
CA VAL A 110 -20.77 0.51 -17.73
C VAL A 110 -19.40 -0.13 -17.95
N GLY A 111 -19.31 -1.42 -18.27
CA GLY A 111 -18.03 -2.15 -18.36
C GLY A 111 -17.01 -1.54 -19.32
N GLY A 112 -17.44 -1.10 -20.51
CA GLY A 112 -16.57 -0.43 -21.47
C GLY A 112 -16.02 0.90 -20.95
N VAL A 113 -16.86 1.69 -20.27
CA VAL A 113 -16.45 2.97 -19.65
C VAL A 113 -15.47 2.72 -18.51
N LEU A 114 -15.76 1.73 -17.65
CA LEU A 114 -14.88 1.34 -16.56
C LEU A 114 -13.52 0.86 -17.09
N ALA A 115 -13.48 0.04 -18.14
CA ALA A 115 -12.24 -0.42 -18.74
C ALA A 115 -11.39 0.75 -19.28
N GLN A 116 -12.04 1.73 -19.92
CA GLN A 116 -11.38 2.92 -20.42
C GLN A 116 -10.76 3.77 -19.30
N LEU A 117 -11.48 3.93 -18.18
CA LEU A 117 -11.02 4.71 -17.04
C LEU A 117 -9.90 4.00 -16.27
N LEU A 118 -10.11 2.72 -15.95
CA LEU A 118 -9.21 1.95 -15.09
C LEU A 118 -7.95 1.47 -15.84
N PHE A 119 -8.10 1.03 -17.10
CA PHE A 119 -7.03 0.37 -17.83
C PHE A 119 -6.59 1.11 -19.10
N ALA A 120 -7.11 2.30 -19.38
CA ALA A 120 -6.84 3.07 -20.61
C ALA A 120 -7.31 2.40 -21.91
N GLY A 121 -8.19 1.41 -21.82
CA GLY A 121 -8.72 0.71 -23.00
C GLY A 121 -9.42 -0.59 -22.66
N VAL A 122 -9.97 -1.24 -23.69
CA VAL A 122 -10.61 -2.57 -23.60
C VAL A 122 -9.62 -3.73 -23.74
N THR A 123 -8.35 -3.41 -23.97
CA THR A 123 -7.22 -4.36 -24.03
C THR A 123 -6.03 -3.74 -23.31
N LEU A 124 -5.29 -4.55 -22.55
CA LEU A 124 -4.09 -4.09 -21.86
C LEU A 124 -3.04 -3.62 -22.88
N SER A 125 -2.46 -2.45 -22.67
CA SER A 125 -1.54 -1.83 -23.62
C SER A 125 -0.41 -1.06 -22.92
N GLN A 126 0.53 -0.53 -23.70
CA GLN A 126 1.59 0.34 -23.17
C GLN A 126 1.03 1.56 -22.42
N ALA A 127 -0.08 2.13 -22.88
CA ALA A 127 -0.74 3.24 -22.19
C ALA A 127 -1.24 2.83 -20.78
N THR A 128 -1.66 1.57 -20.61
CA THR A 128 -2.00 1.01 -19.30
C THR A 128 -0.77 0.94 -18.40
N LEU A 129 0.36 0.50 -18.92
CA LEU A 129 1.62 0.40 -18.17
C LEU A 129 2.13 1.78 -17.71
N GLU A 130 2.08 2.79 -18.59
CA GLU A 130 2.47 4.16 -18.25
C GLU A 130 1.59 4.73 -17.13
N ARG A 131 0.27 4.52 -17.18
CA ARG A 131 -0.64 4.91 -16.09
C ARG A 131 -0.35 4.14 -14.80
N ALA A 132 -0.10 2.83 -14.92
CA ALA A 132 0.25 2.00 -13.77
C ALA A 132 1.51 2.51 -13.09
N PHE A 133 2.55 2.90 -13.85
CA PHE A 133 3.77 3.49 -13.31
C PHE A 133 3.51 4.79 -12.55
N VAL A 134 2.81 5.74 -13.17
CA VAL A 134 2.51 7.04 -12.52
C VAL A 134 1.70 6.83 -11.25
N LEU A 135 0.67 6.00 -11.32
CA LEU A 135 -0.21 5.75 -10.19
C LEU A 135 0.50 4.99 -9.05
N HIS A 136 1.34 4.01 -9.38
CA HIS A 136 2.12 3.25 -8.40
C HIS A 136 3.01 4.16 -7.58
N TYR A 137 3.85 4.97 -8.25
CA TYR A 137 4.78 5.85 -7.55
C TYR A 137 4.10 7.07 -6.91
N ALA A 138 2.93 7.49 -7.38
CA ALA A 138 2.10 8.45 -6.66
C ALA A 138 1.65 7.89 -5.30
N VAL A 139 1.20 6.63 -5.25
CA VAL A 139 0.85 5.97 -3.98
C VAL A 139 2.06 5.79 -3.08
N VAL A 140 3.21 5.37 -3.62
CA VAL A 140 4.47 5.27 -2.85
C VAL A 140 4.86 6.60 -2.22
N ALA A 141 4.77 7.70 -2.97
CA ALA A 141 5.06 9.04 -2.46
C ALA A 141 4.11 9.46 -1.33
N LEU A 142 2.79 9.23 -1.50
CA LEU A 142 1.80 9.52 -0.46
C LEU A 142 2.03 8.68 0.80
N ALA A 143 2.33 7.40 0.64
CA ALA A 143 2.67 6.50 1.75
C ALA A 143 3.93 6.97 2.49
N GLY A 144 4.97 7.41 1.76
CA GLY A 144 6.18 7.99 2.34
C GLY A 144 5.89 9.24 3.16
N LEU A 145 5.11 10.18 2.62
CA LEU A 145 4.69 11.39 3.33
C LEU A 145 3.89 11.08 4.61
N ALA A 146 2.94 10.16 4.52
CA ALA A 146 2.15 9.71 5.67
C ALA A 146 3.04 9.04 6.74
N CYS A 147 4.01 8.22 6.32
CA CYS A 147 4.96 7.57 7.19
C CYS A 147 5.87 8.59 7.92
N CYS A 148 6.40 9.58 7.21
CA CYS A 148 7.19 10.66 7.81
C CYS A 148 6.39 11.45 8.86
N GLY A 149 5.12 11.77 8.57
CA GLY A 149 4.23 12.44 9.51
C GLY A 149 3.96 11.60 10.78
N ALA A 150 3.80 10.28 10.63
CA ALA A 150 3.60 9.38 11.76
C ALA A 150 4.87 9.15 12.61
N ALA A 151 6.05 9.23 12.00
CA ALA A 151 7.34 8.99 12.68
C ALA A 151 7.89 10.21 13.43
N ALA A 152 7.58 11.43 12.99
CA ALA A 152 8.07 12.69 13.57
C ALA A 152 7.82 12.85 15.09
N PRO A 153 6.62 12.63 15.64
CA PRO A 153 6.37 12.80 17.08
C PRO A 153 7.08 11.74 17.93
N THR A 154 7.33 10.55 17.37
CA THR A 154 8.01 9.45 18.05
C THR A 154 9.51 9.71 18.19
N LEU A 155 10.12 10.32 17.17
CA LEU A 155 11.52 10.73 17.19
C LEU A 155 11.73 11.93 18.14
N ALA A 156 10.85 12.94 18.08
CA ALA A 156 10.93 14.11 18.96
C ALA A 156 10.87 13.73 20.45
N ARG A 157 10.03 12.76 20.82
CA ARG A 157 9.92 12.25 22.20
C ARG A 157 11.11 11.43 22.66
N ARG A 158 11.85 10.78 21.74
CA ARG A 158 13.08 10.04 22.07
C ARG A 158 14.23 11.01 22.33
N LEU A 159 14.42 12.00 21.45
CA LEU A 159 15.44 13.04 21.62
C LEU A 159 15.24 13.86 22.91
N ALA A 160 13.99 14.11 23.30
CA ALA A 160 13.68 14.80 24.56
C ALA A 160 13.86 13.95 25.83
N ARG A 161 14.09 12.63 25.72
CA ARG A 161 14.41 11.74 26.85
C ARG A 161 15.91 11.47 26.99
N GLU A 162 16.68 11.76 25.94
CA GLU A 162 18.13 11.57 25.89
C GLU A 162 18.90 12.84 26.30
N ASN A 163 18.21 13.97 26.49
CA ASN A 163 18.69 15.21 27.09
C ASN A 163 18.07 15.41 28.48
#